data_AF-A0A3M3QZT1-F1
#
_entry.id   AF-A0A3M3QZT1-F1
#
_cell.length_a   1.000
_cell.length_b   1.000
_cell.length_c   1.000
_cell.angle_alpha   90.00
_cell.angle_beta   90.00
_cell.angle_gamma   90.00
#
_symmetry.space_group_name_H-M   'P 1'
#
loop_
_entity.id
_entity.type
_entity.pdbx_description
1 polymer ?
#
loop_
_entity_poly.entity_id
_entity_poly.type
_entity_poly.pdbx_seq_one_letter_code
_entity_poly.pdbx_strand_id
1 'polypeptide(L)'
;MAVRCFYEDYFNRNNLIQAEGFWPSAIKQPGAEVNIGEGLAWRFGALLLNSPPAFIASAIAIFRGQYTVEIFKEFTFESAHLLPNVPEGHKCGRLHGHSFRVGIHLAGKVDPHTGWIRDFSEIKAIFKPLYERLDHHYLNDIPGLENPTSENLAKWIWEKLKPLLPELSAVRIHETCTSGCEYRGD
;
A
#
# COMPACT_ATOMS: atom_id res chain seq x y z
N MET A 1 -17.77 -41.95 -4.92
CA MET A 1 -18.47 -41.79 -6.22
C MET A 1 -19.55 -40.70 -6.21
N ALA A 2 -20.09 -40.27 -5.06
CA ALA A 2 -21.17 -39.27 -5.00
C ALA A 2 -20.75 -37.78 -5.05
N VAL A 3 -19.49 -37.44 -4.74
CA VAL A 3 -19.04 -36.03 -4.62
C VAL A 3 -18.81 -35.35 -5.97
N ARG A 4 -18.53 -36.13 -7.02
CA ARG A 4 -18.26 -35.60 -8.37
C ARG A 4 -19.52 -35.07 -9.06
N CYS A 5 -20.67 -35.73 -8.86
CA CYS A 5 -21.93 -35.34 -9.50
C CYS A 5 -22.49 -34.01 -8.98
N PHE A 6 -22.30 -33.67 -7.70
CA PHE A 6 -22.90 -32.45 -7.13
C PHE A 6 -22.20 -31.17 -7.61
N TYR A 7 -20.87 -31.23 -7.77
CA TYR A 7 -20.07 -30.09 -8.23
C TYR A 7 -20.24 -29.84 -9.73
N GLU A 8 -20.20 -30.88 -10.57
CA GLU A 8 -20.40 -30.71 -12.02
C GLU A 8 -21.80 -30.16 -12.36
N ASP A 9 -22.83 -30.52 -11.59
CA ASP A 9 -24.21 -30.05 -11.79
C ASP A 9 -24.42 -28.58 -11.31
N TYR A 10 -23.78 -28.17 -10.20
CA TYR A 10 -23.80 -26.78 -9.73
C TYR A 10 -23.05 -25.82 -10.68
N PHE A 11 -21.91 -26.24 -11.23
CA PHE A 11 -21.14 -25.41 -12.17
C PHE A 11 -21.81 -25.33 -13.56
N ASN A 12 -22.47 -26.40 -14.02
CA ASN A 12 -23.24 -26.39 -15.28
C ASN A 12 -24.46 -25.47 -15.20
N ARG A 13 -25.24 -25.52 -14.11
CA ARG A 13 -26.47 -24.72 -13.97
C ARG A 13 -26.22 -23.21 -13.87
N ASN A 14 -25.02 -22.81 -13.46
CA ASN A 14 -24.64 -21.40 -13.30
C ASN A 14 -23.69 -20.89 -14.40
N ASN A 15 -23.46 -21.68 -15.46
CA ASN A 15 -22.64 -21.32 -16.63
C ASN A 15 -21.20 -20.89 -16.29
N LEU A 16 -20.61 -21.52 -15.26
CA LEU A 16 -19.28 -21.19 -14.72
C LEU A 16 -18.14 -22.06 -15.31
N ILE A 17 -18.42 -22.88 -16.32
CA ILE A 17 -17.49 -23.91 -16.85
C ILE A 17 -16.44 -23.36 -17.84
N GLN A 18 -16.45 -22.07 -18.20
CA GLN A 18 -15.43 -21.55 -19.14
C GLN A 18 -14.00 -21.43 -18.56
N ALA A 19 -13.74 -21.86 -17.33
CA ALA A 19 -12.39 -21.96 -16.78
C ALA A 19 -11.91 -23.42 -16.76
N GLU A 20 -11.76 -24.05 -17.94
CA GLU A 20 -10.95 -25.26 -18.07
C GLU A 20 -9.49 -24.90 -17.76
N GLY A 21 -8.98 -25.37 -16.62
CA GLY A 21 -7.55 -25.22 -16.29
C GLY A 21 -7.18 -25.51 -14.83
N PHE A 22 -8.14 -25.56 -13.91
CA PHE A 22 -7.84 -25.66 -12.48
C PHE A 22 -8.28 -27.00 -11.85
N TRP A 23 -7.81 -28.11 -12.42
CA TRP A 23 -7.82 -29.39 -11.71
C TRP A 23 -6.38 -29.81 -11.43
N PRO A 24 -5.90 -29.73 -10.17
CA PRO A 24 -4.63 -30.33 -9.79
C PRO A 24 -4.65 -31.83 -10.11
N SER A 25 -3.62 -32.30 -10.81
CA SER A 25 -3.39 -33.69 -11.20
C SER A 25 -3.26 -34.68 -10.01
N ALA A 26 -3.33 -34.18 -8.78
CA ALA A 26 -3.17 -34.94 -7.53
C ALA A 26 -4.39 -35.79 -7.12
N ILE A 27 -5.56 -35.64 -7.76
CA ILE A 27 -6.76 -36.46 -7.43
C ILE A 27 -6.96 -37.61 -8.44
N LYS A 28 -5.86 -38.15 -9.00
CA LYS A 28 -5.92 -39.24 -9.99
C LYS A 28 -5.60 -40.64 -9.45
N GLN A 29 -5.38 -40.82 -8.16
CA GLN A 29 -5.12 -42.15 -7.59
C GLN A 29 -6.14 -42.53 -6.51
N PRO A 30 -6.96 -43.57 -6.72
CA PRO A 30 -7.77 -44.13 -5.66
C PRO A 30 -6.86 -44.92 -4.71
N GLY A 31 -6.71 -44.45 -3.46
CA GLY A 31 -6.03 -45.21 -2.39
C GLY A 31 -4.95 -44.50 -1.57
N ALA A 32 -4.71 -43.20 -1.75
CA ALA A 32 -3.74 -42.49 -0.90
C ALA A 32 -4.40 -42.01 0.41
N GLU A 33 -4.12 -42.69 1.52
CA GLU A 33 -4.32 -42.12 2.86
C GLU A 33 -3.27 -41.03 3.09
N VAL A 34 -3.72 -39.77 3.10
CA VAL A 34 -2.89 -38.64 3.52
C VAL A 34 -3.10 -38.46 5.02
N ASN A 35 -2.15 -38.95 5.80
CA ASN A 35 -2.11 -38.77 7.24
C ASN A 35 -1.50 -37.38 7.52
N ILE A 36 -2.33 -36.42 7.89
CA ILE A 36 -1.89 -35.10 8.40
C ILE A 36 -2.59 -34.81 9.73
N GLY A 37 -1.76 -34.63 10.75
CA GLY A 37 -2.15 -34.42 12.14
C GLY A 37 -3.01 -33.17 12.35
N GLU A 38 -4.16 -33.42 12.97
CA GLU A 38 -4.79 -32.69 14.07
C GLU A 38 -4.93 -31.15 14.02
N GLY A 39 -6.20 -30.70 13.97
CA GLY A 39 -6.69 -29.92 15.12
C GLY A 39 -7.63 -28.75 14.85
N LEU A 40 -7.41 -27.94 13.81
CA LEU A 40 -8.11 -26.64 13.68
C LEU A 40 -8.88 -26.43 12.37
N ALA A 41 -8.52 -27.12 11.29
CA ALA A 41 -9.18 -26.97 9.99
C ALA A 41 -10.60 -27.59 9.94
N TRP A 42 -10.84 -28.66 10.72
CA TRP A 42 -12.13 -29.38 10.70
C TRP A 42 -13.25 -28.69 11.48
N ARG A 43 -12.93 -27.86 12.49
CA ARG A 43 -13.97 -27.13 13.25
C ARG A 43 -14.55 -25.94 12.46
N PHE A 44 -13.85 -25.45 11.44
CA PHE A 44 -14.38 -24.43 10.52
C PHE A 44 -15.02 -25.04 9.26
N GLY A 45 -14.51 -26.16 8.73
CA GLY A 45 -15.04 -26.80 7.53
C GLY A 45 -16.49 -27.31 7.69
N ALA A 46 -16.84 -27.86 8.86
CA ALA A 46 -18.18 -28.41 9.10
C ALA A 46 -19.28 -27.34 9.25
N LEU A 47 -18.92 -26.09 9.58
CA LEU A 47 -19.89 -25.00 9.73
C LEU A 47 -20.29 -24.38 8.38
N LEU A 48 -19.40 -24.43 7.39
CA LEU A 48 -19.63 -23.86 6.05
C LEU A 48 -20.42 -24.81 5.14
N LEU A 49 -20.32 -26.13 5.33
CA LEU A 49 -21.00 -27.12 4.48
C LEU A 49 -22.54 -27.15 4.61
N ASN A 50 -23.10 -26.66 5.74
CA ASN A 50 -24.54 -26.63 6.01
C ASN A 50 -25.13 -25.22 6.12
N SER A 51 -24.35 -24.19 5.77
CA SER A 51 -24.81 -22.81 5.79
C SER A 51 -25.47 -22.43 4.46
N PRO A 52 -26.55 -21.63 4.44
CA PRO A 52 -27.14 -21.13 3.19
C PRO A 52 -26.05 -20.43 2.34
N PRO A 53 -26.10 -20.50 0.99
CA PRO A 53 -25.06 -19.91 0.12
C PRO A 53 -24.72 -18.44 0.44
N ALA A 54 -25.71 -17.66 0.91
CA ALA A 54 -25.54 -16.28 1.36
C ALA A 54 -24.60 -16.12 2.58
N PHE A 55 -24.52 -17.12 3.46
CA PHE A 55 -23.64 -17.13 4.63
C PHE A 55 -22.17 -17.42 4.25
N ILE A 56 -21.93 -18.27 3.26
CA ILE A 56 -20.57 -18.56 2.77
C ILE A 56 -20.01 -17.35 2.00
N ALA A 57 -20.83 -16.73 1.15
CA ALA A 57 -20.46 -15.49 0.47
C ALA A 57 -20.19 -14.35 1.46
N SER A 58 -20.99 -14.24 2.54
CA SER A 58 -20.75 -13.28 3.62
C SER A 58 -19.47 -13.59 4.40
N ALA A 59 -19.19 -14.86 4.75
CA ALA A 59 -17.97 -15.25 5.45
C ALA A 59 -16.70 -14.99 4.62
N ILE A 60 -16.74 -15.22 3.31
CA ILE A 60 -15.64 -14.91 2.39
C ILE A 60 -15.49 -13.39 2.18
N ALA A 61 -16.60 -12.63 2.14
CA ALA A 61 -16.58 -11.17 2.10
C ALA A 61 -16.06 -10.56 3.42
N ILE A 62 -16.37 -11.17 4.57
CA ILE A 62 -15.90 -10.75 5.90
C ILE A 62 -14.37 -10.81 6.02
N PHE A 63 -13.69 -11.69 5.27
CA PHE A 63 -12.22 -11.74 5.24
C PHE A 63 -11.55 -10.68 4.35
N ARG A 64 -12.30 -9.98 3.47
CA ARG A 64 -11.75 -9.12 2.42
C ARG A 64 -11.56 -7.63 2.77
N GLY A 65 -11.62 -7.24 4.04
CA GLY A 65 -11.45 -5.82 4.43
C GLY A 65 -11.20 -5.55 5.92
N GLN A 66 -10.65 -6.53 6.65
CA GLN A 66 -10.50 -6.44 8.12
C GLN A 66 -9.14 -5.96 8.61
N TYR A 67 -8.13 -5.86 7.74
CA TYR A 67 -6.82 -5.38 8.12
C TYR A 67 -6.51 -4.05 7.44
N THR A 68 -5.92 -3.14 8.20
CA THR A 68 -5.36 -1.91 7.66
C THR A 68 -3.97 -2.23 7.12
N VAL A 69 -3.67 -1.79 5.91
CA VAL A 69 -2.33 -1.83 5.34
C VAL A 69 -1.84 -0.41 5.09
N GLU A 70 -0.53 -0.27 4.94
CA GLU A 70 0.09 0.96 4.47
C GLU A 70 0.73 0.67 3.11
N ILE A 71 0.46 1.54 2.14
CA ILE A 71 1.17 1.58 0.86
C ILE A 71 2.02 2.84 0.81
N PHE A 72 3.06 2.84 0.00
CA PHE A 72 3.87 4.04 -0.22
C PHE A 72 4.29 4.18 -1.67
N LYS A 73 4.50 5.42 -2.09
CA LYS A 73 5.10 5.76 -3.39
C LYS A 73 6.29 6.67 -3.17
N GLU A 74 7.42 6.31 -3.76
CA GLU A 74 8.64 7.10 -3.70
C GLU A 74 8.86 7.94 -4.96
N PHE A 75 9.43 9.12 -4.75
CA PHE A 75 9.89 10.04 -5.79
C PHE A 75 11.29 10.54 -5.43
N THR A 76 12.11 10.83 -6.43
CA THR A 76 13.41 11.48 -6.25
C THR A 76 13.37 12.82 -6.95
N PHE A 77 13.88 13.87 -6.30
CA PHE A 77 14.00 15.19 -6.90
C PHE A 77 15.37 15.79 -6.55
N GLU A 78 15.90 16.60 -7.46
CA GLU A 78 17.23 17.18 -7.33
C GLU A 78 17.10 18.66 -6.95
N SER A 79 17.54 19.07 -5.76
CA SER A 79 17.39 20.47 -5.34
C SER A 79 18.63 21.01 -4.65
N ALA A 80 18.82 22.32 -4.78
CA ALA A 80 19.76 23.07 -3.97
C ALA A 80 19.07 23.63 -2.72
N HIS A 81 19.80 23.74 -1.61
CA HIS A 81 19.36 24.43 -0.41
C HIS A 81 20.54 24.93 0.44
N LEU A 82 20.24 25.71 1.48
CA LEU A 82 21.12 25.98 2.60
C LEU A 82 20.31 26.10 3.89
N LEU A 83 20.95 25.90 5.03
CA LEU A 83 20.33 26.08 6.34
C LEU A 83 20.76 27.43 6.95
N PRO A 84 19.86 28.43 7.09
CA PRO A 84 20.24 29.78 7.51
C PRO A 84 20.59 29.91 9.00
N ASN A 85 20.12 28.96 9.84
CA ASN A 85 20.18 29.08 11.30
C ASN A 85 21.27 28.22 11.95
N VAL A 86 22.18 27.65 11.17
CA VAL A 86 23.29 26.85 11.71
C VAL A 86 24.44 27.75 12.20
N PRO A 87 25.30 27.29 13.11
CA PRO A 87 26.46 28.06 13.56
C PRO A 87 27.36 28.50 12.41
N GLU A 88 28.07 29.62 12.60
CA GLU A 88 29.05 30.11 11.64
C GLU A 88 30.11 29.03 11.32
N GLY A 89 30.44 28.87 10.03
CA GLY A 89 31.36 27.84 9.54
C GLY A 89 30.76 26.44 9.42
N HIS A 90 29.51 26.20 9.83
CA HIS A 90 28.87 24.90 9.67
C HIS A 90 28.61 24.57 8.19
N LYS A 91 28.94 23.34 7.76
CA LYS A 91 28.91 22.94 6.35
C LYS A 91 27.55 23.13 5.66
N CYS A 92 26.45 22.91 6.38
CA CYS A 92 25.07 23.02 5.86
C CYS A 92 24.60 24.48 5.69
N GLY A 93 25.34 25.45 6.23
CA GLY A 93 25.06 26.88 6.01
C GLY A 93 25.56 27.38 4.65
N ARG A 94 26.37 26.58 3.95
CA ARG A 94 26.80 26.86 2.58
C ARG A 94 25.72 26.42 1.60
N LEU A 95 25.66 27.06 0.44
CA LEU A 95 24.87 26.57 -0.69
C LEU A 95 25.37 25.19 -1.11
N HIS A 96 24.47 24.22 -1.10
CA HIS A 96 24.71 22.85 -1.55
C HIS A 96 23.41 22.25 -2.08
N GLY A 97 23.40 20.96 -2.41
CA GLY A 97 22.20 20.28 -2.87
C GLY A 97 22.28 18.78 -2.68
N HIS A 98 21.15 18.11 -2.86
CA HIS A 98 21.01 16.67 -2.70
C HIS A 98 20.03 16.08 -3.71
N SER A 99 20.19 14.78 -3.93
CA SER A 99 19.17 13.92 -4.55
C SER A 99 18.19 13.48 -3.47
N PHE A 100 17.23 14.34 -3.14
CA PHE A 100 16.25 14.07 -2.11
C PHE A 100 15.33 12.93 -2.56
N ARG A 101 14.98 12.02 -1.64
CA ARG A 101 13.89 11.06 -1.86
C ARG A 101 12.73 11.38 -0.93
N VAL A 102 11.52 11.37 -1.49
CA VAL A 102 10.29 11.54 -0.73
C VAL A 102 9.40 10.31 -0.88
N GLY A 103 9.01 9.72 0.25
CA GLY A 103 8.02 8.67 0.36
C GLY A 103 6.68 9.25 0.82
N ILE A 104 5.64 9.06 0.00
CA ILE A 104 4.26 9.40 0.35
C ILE A 104 3.55 8.13 0.79
N HIS A 105 3.23 8.02 2.07
CA HIS A 105 2.62 6.83 2.68
C HIS A 105 1.14 7.06 2.91
N LEU A 106 0.31 6.09 2.50
CA LEU A 106 -1.12 6.08 2.73
C LEU A 106 -1.51 4.84 3.54
N ALA A 107 -2.29 5.01 4.60
CA ALA A 107 -2.81 3.90 5.40
C ALA A 107 -4.32 3.79 5.24
N GLY A 108 -4.81 2.57 5.01
CA GLY A 108 -6.22 2.36 4.75
C GLY A 108 -6.60 0.88 4.65
N LYS A 109 -7.89 0.65 4.44
CA LYS A 109 -8.42 -0.68 4.12
C LYS A 109 -8.32 -0.90 2.62
N VAL A 110 -8.01 -2.12 2.24
CA VAL A 110 -8.07 -2.54 0.84
C VAL A 110 -9.53 -2.59 0.41
N ASP A 111 -9.85 -1.90 -0.69
CA ASP A 111 -11.19 -1.96 -1.26
C ASP A 111 -11.46 -3.37 -1.84
N PRO A 112 -12.56 -4.05 -1.45
CA PRO A 112 -12.81 -5.44 -1.85
C PRO A 112 -13.03 -5.66 -3.36
N HIS A 113 -13.36 -4.60 -4.11
CA HIS A 113 -13.62 -4.69 -5.54
C HIS A 113 -12.34 -4.49 -6.36
N THR A 114 -11.60 -3.43 -6.06
CA THR A 114 -10.37 -3.05 -6.76
C THR A 114 -9.13 -3.78 -6.25
N GLY A 115 -9.11 -4.19 -4.98
CA GLY A 115 -7.98 -4.89 -4.38
C GLY A 115 -6.81 -3.99 -3.96
N TRP A 116 -7.00 -2.67 -3.90
CA TRP A 116 -5.99 -1.71 -3.39
C TRP A 116 -6.61 -0.62 -2.51
N ILE A 117 -5.77 0.21 -1.87
CA ILE A 117 -6.21 1.43 -1.17
C ILE A 117 -6.48 2.54 -2.18
N ARG A 118 -5.49 2.80 -3.05
CA ARG A 118 -5.51 3.82 -4.10
C ARG A 118 -4.50 3.43 -5.18
N ASP A 119 -4.76 3.80 -6.43
CA ASP A 119 -3.81 3.61 -7.53
C ASP A 119 -2.58 4.52 -7.30
N PHE A 120 -1.38 3.96 -7.45
CA PHE A 120 -0.13 4.70 -7.41
C PHE A 120 -0.03 5.81 -8.46
N SER A 121 -0.74 5.66 -9.59
CA SER A 121 -0.81 6.69 -10.64
C SER A 121 -1.54 7.95 -10.16
N GLU A 122 -2.58 7.82 -9.34
CA GLU A 122 -3.30 8.93 -8.71
C GLU A 122 -2.41 9.65 -7.69
N ILE A 123 -1.67 8.90 -6.85
CA ILE A 123 -0.71 9.48 -5.90
C ILE A 123 0.33 10.34 -6.64
N LYS A 124 0.87 9.81 -7.74
CA LYS A 124 1.80 10.55 -8.61
C LYS A 124 1.15 11.80 -9.19
N ALA A 125 -0.07 11.71 -9.71
CA ALA A 125 -0.77 12.86 -10.30
C ALA A 125 -1.04 13.96 -9.27
N ILE A 126 -1.46 13.59 -8.05
CA ILE A 126 -1.71 14.52 -6.95
C ILE A 126 -0.42 15.17 -6.45
N PHE A 127 0.68 14.41 -6.37
CA PHE A 127 1.97 14.95 -5.92
C PHE A 127 2.68 15.80 -6.98
N LYS A 128 2.40 15.57 -8.27
CA LYS A 128 3.10 16.21 -9.39
C LYS A 128 3.23 17.75 -9.30
N PRO A 129 2.19 18.53 -8.94
CA PRO A 129 2.34 19.99 -8.82
C PRO A 129 3.29 20.44 -7.71
N LEU A 130 3.44 19.65 -6.65
CA LEU A 130 4.43 19.92 -5.60
C LEU A 130 5.82 19.45 -6.04
N TYR A 131 5.91 18.27 -6.66
CA TYR A 131 7.15 17.75 -7.23
C TYR A 131 7.80 18.76 -8.19
N GLU A 132 7.04 19.33 -9.12
CA GLU A 132 7.55 20.31 -10.10
C GLU A 132 8.05 21.62 -9.46
N ARG A 133 7.66 21.91 -8.22
CA ARG A 133 8.18 23.07 -7.46
C ARG A 133 9.46 22.74 -6.71
N LEU A 134 9.73 21.46 -6.47
CA LEU A 134 10.90 20.99 -5.72
C LEU A 134 12.03 20.63 -6.68
N ASP A 135 11.73 19.82 -7.69
CA ASP A 135 12.72 19.29 -8.61
C ASP A 135 13.39 20.37 -9.45
N HIS A 136 14.72 20.36 -9.50
CA HIS A 136 15.57 21.35 -10.16
C HIS A 136 15.39 22.79 -9.66
N HIS A 137 14.92 22.97 -8.43
CA HIS A 137 14.74 24.29 -7.81
C HIS A 137 15.62 24.51 -6.58
N TYR A 138 15.73 25.79 -6.18
CA TYR A 138 16.34 26.21 -4.93
C TYR A 138 15.27 26.27 -3.83
N LEU A 139 15.39 25.42 -2.80
CA LEU A 139 14.30 25.22 -1.83
C LEU A 139 14.00 26.45 -0.98
N ASN A 140 15.01 27.26 -0.66
CA ASN A 140 14.83 28.43 0.20
C ASN A 140 13.95 29.52 -0.44
N ASP A 141 13.78 29.53 -1.77
CA ASP A 141 12.91 30.48 -2.48
C ASP A 141 11.43 30.06 -2.45
N ILE A 142 11.14 28.85 -1.98
CA ILE A 142 9.77 28.34 -1.91
C ILE A 142 9.12 28.85 -0.61
N PRO A 143 7.97 29.54 -0.67
CA PRO A 143 7.30 30.03 0.53
C PRO A 143 6.99 28.91 1.53
N GLY A 144 7.45 29.09 2.77
CA GLY A 144 7.36 28.11 3.86
C GLY A 144 8.55 27.15 3.96
N LEU A 145 9.57 27.29 3.11
CA LEU A 145 10.81 26.51 3.13
C LEU A 145 12.06 27.38 3.28
N GLU A 146 11.95 28.55 3.91
CA GLU A 146 13.05 29.49 4.12
C GLU A 146 14.20 28.85 4.93
N ASN A 147 13.87 27.88 5.80
CA ASN A 147 14.79 27.00 6.51
C ASN A 147 14.50 25.51 6.14
N PRO A 148 14.99 25.02 4.99
CA PRO A 148 14.57 23.75 4.38
C PRO A 148 15.33 22.55 4.96
N THR A 149 15.15 22.29 6.26
CA THR A 149 15.60 21.03 6.88
C THR A 149 14.70 19.86 6.43
N SER A 150 15.16 18.63 6.65
CA SER A 150 14.35 17.43 6.37
C SER A 150 12.99 17.44 7.09
N GLU A 151 12.93 17.95 8.33
CA GLU A 151 11.71 18.07 9.13
C GLU A 151 10.73 19.10 8.57
N ASN A 152 11.23 20.31 8.27
CA ASN A 152 10.41 21.38 7.71
C ASN A 152 9.88 21.01 6.32
N LEU A 153 10.70 20.36 5.50
CA LEU A 153 10.30 19.85 4.20
C LEU A 153 9.21 18.77 4.31
N ALA A 154 9.37 17.79 5.20
CA ALA A 154 8.37 16.74 5.41
C ALA A 154 7.02 17.33 5.86
N LYS A 155 7.04 18.26 6.82
CA LYS A 155 5.85 18.97 7.29
C LYS A 155 5.21 19.82 6.18
N TRP A 156 6.00 20.56 5.41
CA TRP A 156 5.50 21.41 4.33
C TRP A 156 4.78 20.58 3.27
N ILE A 157 5.35 19.43 2.86
CA ILE A 157 4.72 18.51 1.92
C ILE A 157 3.42 17.94 2.52
N TRP A 158 3.45 17.52 3.79
CA TRP A 158 2.27 17.01 4.48
C TRP A 158 1.12 18.00 4.47
N GLU A 159 1.35 19.26 4.85
CA GLU A 159 0.30 20.29 4.92
C GLU A 159 -0.38 20.53 3.57
N LYS A 160 0.35 20.36 2.46
CA LYS A 160 -0.19 20.54 1.11
C LYS A 160 -0.88 19.28 0.59
N LEU A 161 -0.43 18.10 0.98
CA LEU A 161 -1.00 16.83 0.54
C LEU A 161 -2.18 16.36 1.38
N LYS A 162 -2.18 16.57 2.70
CA LYS A 162 -3.22 16.03 3.60
C LYS A 162 -4.66 16.41 3.20
N PRO A 163 -4.95 17.65 2.74
CA PRO A 163 -6.29 18.00 2.25
C PRO A 163 -6.68 17.27 0.95
N LEU A 164 -5.71 16.84 0.15
CA LEU A 164 -5.91 16.16 -1.14
C LEU A 164 -5.91 14.63 -1.00
N LEU A 165 -5.19 14.12 0.00
CA LEU A 165 -5.03 12.71 0.34
C LEU A 165 -5.39 12.51 1.83
N PRO A 166 -6.69 12.37 2.17
CA PRO A 166 -7.12 12.16 3.54
C PRO A 166 -6.49 10.93 4.21
N GLU A 167 -6.21 9.88 3.45
CA GLU A 167 -5.55 8.65 3.90
C GLU A 167 -4.02 8.76 4.08
N LEU A 168 -3.42 9.95 3.84
CA LEU A 168 -2.01 10.21 4.09
C LEU A 168 -1.66 9.91 5.54
N SER A 169 -0.72 8.97 5.74
CA SER A 169 -0.29 8.47 7.05
C SER A 169 1.12 8.88 7.43
N ALA A 170 2.00 9.05 6.44
CA ALA A 170 3.34 9.60 6.66
C ALA A 170 3.89 10.29 5.40
N VAL A 171 4.75 11.29 5.60
CA VAL A 171 5.67 11.80 4.60
C VAL A 171 7.09 11.53 5.09
N ARG A 172 7.86 10.78 4.30
CA ARG A 172 9.25 10.45 4.61
C ARG A 172 10.18 11.18 3.66
N ILE A 173 11.20 11.85 4.20
CA ILE A 173 12.25 12.52 3.45
C ILE A 173 13.58 11.84 3.72
N HIS A 174 14.33 11.54 2.66
CA HIS A 174 15.74 11.23 2.75
C HIS A 174 16.52 12.35 2.07
N GLU A 175 17.28 13.10 2.85
CA GLU A 175 18.22 14.10 2.33
C GLU A 175 19.47 13.42 1.77
N THR A 176 19.90 12.32 2.38
CA THR A 176 21.01 11.50 1.88
C THR A 176 20.64 10.02 1.88
N CYS A 177 21.50 9.17 1.33
CA CYS A 177 21.30 7.72 1.33
C CYS A 177 21.21 7.11 2.74
N THR A 178 21.72 7.80 3.76
CA THR A 178 21.85 7.26 5.13
C THR A 178 21.12 8.07 6.19
N SER A 179 20.46 9.18 5.81
CA SER A 179 19.74 10.05 6.74
C SER A 179 18.38 10.46 6.20
N GLY A 180 17.41 10.60 7.10
CA GLY A 180 16.06 11.02 6.72
C GLY A 180 15.19 11.40 7.93
N CYS A 181 14.01 11.93 7.63
CA CYS A 181 12.97 12.33 8.55
C CYS A 181 11.64 11.67 8.13
N GLU A 182 10.77 11.37 9.09
CA GLU A 182 9.40 10.94 8.83
C GLU A 182 8.43 11.77 9.66
N TYR A 183 7.40 12.32 9.02
CA TYR A 183 6.35 13.12 9.65
C TYR A 183 4.99 12.45 9.48
N ARG A 184 4.22 12.33 10.58
CA ARG A 184 2.94 11.59 10.65
C ARG A 184 1.71 12.47 10.97
N GLY A 185 1.88 13.79 11.07
CA GLY A 185 0.76 14.73 11.16
C GLY A 185 0.15 14.94 12.53
N ASP A 186 0.99 15.14 13.56
CA ASP A 186 0.56 15.52 14.90
C ASP A 186 -0.33 16.78 14.93
#